data_AF-A0A194WYX6-F1
#
_entry.id   AF-A0A194WYX6-F1
#
_cell.length_a   1.000
_cell.length_b   1.000
_cell.length_c   1.000
_cell.angle_alpha   90.00
_cell.angle_beta   90.00
_cell.angle_gamma   90.00
#
_symmetry.space_group_name_H-M   'P 1'
#
loop_
_entity.id
_entity.type
_entity.pdbx_description
1 polymer ?
#
loop_
_entity_poly.entity_id
_entity_poly.type
_entity_poly.pdbx_seq_one_letter_code
_entity_poly.pdbx_strand_id
1 'polypeptide(L)'
;MSHSSQQTSLREALELHPLELGSYTIETPPSLCFATVTIGGLVTSIAHKAASDFLSKSVPNNVHRDVLSAYTQFFRATLPSPKQATLKFRIASFSKAFTALHLEVIQNDKLCIAGYVTLTNMAPTKQISVQTGWQLTPPPPPVSLAGLETDASSIWSGYLTPFDASTLRKPQSYVRYYVPIERANKHYIDQWVTPEWRDDCSPKGPVWTNETIHFIIDNALPILNDLLDTDGEYGVYNKIVKAGLLQRQARLEGKDDRLWGGGLADSELLFPWIISTVSTSTELKRLLPKEGCKWLFMRETVKAIIDSRMDLEIVVLDEKMELVAISQHVCQVIHVNRKRTSKANL
;
A
#
# COMPACT_ATOMS: atom_id res chain seq x y z
N MET A 1 17.32 -6.44 -26.95
CA MET A 1 15.87 -6.49 -26.61
C MET A 1 15.79 -6.29 -25.10
N SER A 2 15.41 -5.09 -24.66
CA SER A 2 15.49 -4.67 -23.26
C SER A 2 14.26 -5.14 -22.48
N HIS A 3 14.43 -6.14 -21.61
CA HIS A 3 13.36 -6.64 -20.73
C HIS A 3 13.02 -5.71 -19.54
N SER A 4 13.28 -4.40 -19.60
CA SER A 4 13.11 -3.49 -18.44
C SER A 4 12.02 -2.43 -18.58
N SER A 5 11.07 -2.58 -19.52
CA SER A 5 10.01 -1.59 -19.78
C SER A 5 8.59 -2.06 -19.46
N GLN A 6 8.43 -3.23 -18.83
CA GLN A 6 7.11 -3.82 -18.56
C GLN A 6 6.75 -3.72 -17.08
N GLN A 7 5.52 -3.30 -16.79
CA GLN A 7 4.94 -3.31 -15.45
C GLN A 7 4.65 -4.77 -15.05
N THR A 8 5.38 -5.32 -14.08
CA THR A 8 5.11 -6.66 -13.50
C THR A 8 3.80 -6.64 -12.74
N SER A 9 2.93 -7.63 -12.90
CA SER A 9 1.65 -7.64 -12.17
C SER A 9 1.87 -7.87 -10.65
N LEU A 10 0.95 -7.41 -9.79
CA LEU A 10 1.04 -7.74 -8.36
C LEU A 10 0.89 -9.24 -8.10
N ARG A 11 0.15 -9.95 -8.96
CA ARG A 11 0.01 -11.40 -8.85
C ARG A 11 1.35 -12.10 -9.07
N GLU A 12 2.06 -11.74 -10.13
CA GLU A 12 3.42 -12.22 -10.44
C GLU A 12 4.39 -11.87 -9.31
N ALA A 13 4.37 -10.62 -8.83
CA ALA A 13 5.26 -10.18 -7.74
C ALA A 13 4.98 -10.87 -6.39
N LEU A 14 3.81 -11.50 -6.24
CA LEU A 14 3.42 -12.31 -5.08
C LEU A 14 3.60 -13.81 -5.33
N GLU A 15 4.21 -14.24 -6.43
CA GLU A 15 4.59 -15.64 -6.58
C GLU A 15 5.61 -16.04 -5.51
N LEU A 16 5.38 -17.20 -4.90
CA LEU A 16 6.25 -17.71 -3.84
C LEU A 16 7.34 -18.54 -4.47
N HIS A 17 8.58 -18.32 -4.03
CA HIS A 17 9.75 -19.08 -4.43
C HIS A 17 10.35 -19.77 -3.19
N PRO A 18 9.83 -20.95 -2.77
CA PRO A 18 10.33 -21.65 -1.59
C PRO A 18 11.77 -22.11 -1.79
N LEU A 19 12.59 -22.00 -0.75
CA LEU A 19 13.95 -22.54 -0.70
C LEU A 19 14.01 -23.82 0.14
N GLU A 20 13.54 -23.69 1.38
CA GLU A 20 13.42 -24.77 2.36
C GLU A 20 12.19 -24.48 3.24
N LEU A 21 11.83 -25.40 4.14
CA LEU A 21 10.65 -25.20 4.99
C LEU A 21 10.81 -23.91 5.83
N GLY A 22 9.90 -22.96 5.62
CA GLY A 22 9.93 -21.67 6.32
C GLY A 22 10.90 -20.65 5.75
N SER A 23 11.48 -20.89 4.57
CA SER A 23 12.39 -19.97 3.90
C SER A 23 11.99 -19.77 2.43
N TYR A 24 11.94 -18.52 1.99
CA TYR A 24 11.49 -18.12 0.66
C TYR A 24 12.43 -17.08 0.06
N THR A 25 12.66 -17.15 -1.24
CA THR A 25 13.28 -16.05 -1.99
C THR A 25 12.24 -14.96 -2.21
N ILE A 26 12.63 -13.72 -1.93
CA ILE A 26 11.91 -12.50 -2.30
C ILE A 26 12.59 -11.91 -3.53
N GLU A 27 11.85 -11.92 -4.64
CA GLU A 27 12.22 -11.21 -5.87
C GLU A 27 11.29 -10.02 -6.02
N THR A 28 11.84 -8.81 -5.96
CA THR A 28 11.04 -7.59 -6.10
C THR A 28 11.37 -6.91 -7.42
N PRO A 29 10.38 -6.69 -8.30
CA PRO A 29 10.63 -6.09 -9.60
C PRO A 29 10.89 -4.58 -9.46
N PRO A 30 11.74 -3.99 -10.31
CA PRO A 30 11.94 -2.53 -10.33
C PRO A 30 10.65 -1.73 -10.52
N SER A 31 9.61 -2.30 -11.16
CA SER A 31 8.30 -1.67 -11.34
C SER A 31 7.54 -1.42 -10.03
N LEU A 32 7.88 -2.12 -8.95
CA LEU A 32 7.28 -1.95 -7.62
C LEU A 32 8.22 -1.25 -6.63
N CYS A 33 9.16 -0.47 -7.16
CA CYS A 33 10.07 0.34 -6.36
C CYS A 33 9.68 1.82 -6.38
N PHE A 34 9.61 2.43 -5.20
CA PHE A 34 9.67 3.87 -5.09
C PHE A 34 11.13 4.30 -5.25
N ALA A 35 11.42 5.08 -6.29
CA ALA A 35 12.77 5.36 -6.77
C ALA A 35 13.56 4.05 -6.98
N THR A 36 14.49 3.74 -6.07
CA THR A 36 15.35 2.55 -6.10
C THR A 36 15.08 1.59 -4.94
N VAL A 37 14.04 1.84 -4.15
CA VAL A 37 13.72 1.08 -2.94
C VAL A 37 12.39 0.36 -3.13
N THR A 38 12.36 -0.94 -2.83
CA THR A 38 11.13 -1.72 -2.83
C THR A 38 10.19 -1.19 -1.76
N ILE A 39 8.93 -0.96 -2.12
CA ILE A 39 7.91 -0.53 -1.16
C ILE A 39 7.68 -1.59 -0.08
N GLY A 40 7.63 -1.17 1.19
CA GLY A 40 7.57 -2.09 2.34
C GLY A 40 6.28 -2.92 2.37
N GLY A 41 5.19 -2.33 1.90
CA GLY A 41 3.89 -2.98 1.73
C GLY A 41 3.96 -4.20 0.82
N LEU A 42 4.73 -4.16 -0.28
CA LEU A 42 4.91 -5.33 -1.16
C LEU A 42 5.59 -6.48 -0.41
N VAL A 43 6.67 -6.20 0.31
CA VAL A 43 7.39 -7.22 1.07
C VAL A 43 6.51 -7.82 2.16
N THR A 44 5.68 -6.98 2.80
CA THR A 44 4.68 -7.42 3.78
C THR A 44 3.58 -8.27 3.13
N SER A 45 3.14 -7.94 1.91
CA SER A 45 2.20 -8.76 1.12
C SER A 45 2.78 -10.13 0.75
N ILE A 46 4.06 -10.21 0.37
CA ILE A 46 4.75 -11.48 0.13
C ILE A 46 4.80 -12.29 1.43
N ALA A 47 5.15 -11.65 2.55
CA ALA A 47 5.19 -12.31 3.85
C ALA A 47 3.81 -12.81 4.30
N HIS A 48 2.74 -12.04 4.07
CA HIS A 48 1.36 -12.48 4.31
C HIS A 48 1.08 -13.79 3.58
N LYS A 49 1.33 -13.84 2.26
CA LYS A 49 1.06 -15.03 1.45
C LYS A 49 1.92 -16.23 1.87
N ALA A 50 3.20 -15.99 2.12
CA ALA A 50 4.16 -17.03 2.52
C ALA A 50 3.86 -17.59 3.92
N ALA A 51 3.29 -16.79 4.82
CA ALA A 51 2.92 -17.22 6.16
C ALA A 51 1.86 -18.33 6.14
N SER A 52 0.81 -18.18 5.32
CA SER A 52 -0.23 -19.22 5.17
C SER A 52 0.33 -20.49 4.53
N ASP A 53 1.18 -20.37 3.51
CA ASP A 53 1.89 -21.50 2.90
C ASP A 53 2.75 -22.24 3.92
N PHE A 54 3.58 -21.52 4.67
CA PHE A 54 4.45 -22.07 5.70
C PHE A 54 3.68 -22.83 6.77
N LEU A 55 2.60 -22.24 7.31
CA LEU A 55 1.79 -22.90 8.34
C LEU A 55 1.14 -24.19 7.83
N SER A 56 0.61 -24.14 6.60
CA SER A 56 -0.07 -25.30 5.98
C SER A 56 0.87 -26.51 5.84
N LYS A 57 2.17 -26.27 5.64
CA LYS A 57 3.21 -27.29 5.50
C LYS A 57 3.83 -27.70 6.84
N SER A 58 3.87 -26.80 7.82
CA SER A 58 4.57 -27.01 9.08
C SER A 58 3.73 -27.63 10.18
N VAL A 59 2.41 -27.42 10.16
CA VAL A 59 1.52 -27.87 11.23
C VAL A 59 0.42 -28.79 10.65
N PRO A 60 0.45 -30.11 10.94
CA PRO A 60 -0.59 -31.04 10.51
C PRO A 60 -1.97 -30.58 10.98
N ASN A 61 -2.98 -30.69 10.11
CA ASN A 61 -4.36 -30.28 10.38
C ASN A 61 -4.52 -28.81 10.82
N ASN A 62 -3.61 -27.93 10.38
CA ASN A 62 -3.70 -26.52 10.67
C ASN A 62 -5.02 -25.90 10.19
N VAL A 63 -5.67 -25.15 11.07
CA VAL A 63 -6.89 -24.40 10.78
C VAL A 63 -6.67 -22.89 10.68
N HIS A 64 -5.50 -22.39 11.09
CA HIS A 64 -5.16 -20.96 11.03
C HIS A 64 -4.66 -20.60 9.63
N ARG A 65 -5.56 -20.13 8.78
CA ARG A 65 -5.32 -19.90 7.34
C ARG A 65 -5.31 -18.43 6.96
N ASP A 66 -5.88 -17.60 7.84
CA ASP A 66 -6.22 -16.21 7.56
C ASP A 66 -5.32 -15.31 8.40
N VAL A 67 -4.63 -14.37 7.77
CA VAL A 67 -3.83 -13.38 8.51
C VAL A 67 -4.77 -12.43 9.25
N LEU A 68 -4.63 -12.40 10.57
CA LEU A 68 -5.32 -11.49 11.47
C LEU A 68 -4.58 -10.16 11.60
N SER A 69 -3.25 -10.22 11.72
CA SER A 69 -2.43 -9.03 11.84
C SER A 69 -1.02 -9.25 11.33
N ALA A 70 -0.38 -8.15 10.92
CA ALA A 70 1.03 -8.12 10.56
C ALA A 70 1.67 -6.88 11.19
N TYR A 71 2.75 -7.10 11.92
CA TYR A 71 3.66 -6.05 12.39
C TYR A 71 5.00 -6.22 11.67
N THR A 72 5.49 -5.16 11.04
CA THR A 72 6.82 -5.15 10.40
C THR A 72 7.62 -3.94 10.85
N GLN A 73 8.86 -4.19 11.26
CA GLN A 73 9.87 -3.19 11.55
C GLN A 73 10.85 -3.14 10.39
N PHE A 74 11.03 -1.96 9.79
CA PHE A 74 11.98 -1.71 8.71
C PHE A 74 13.28 -1.18 9.30
N PHE A 75 14.35 -1.98 9.19
CA PHE A 75 15.69 -1.60 9.62
C PHE A 75 16.51 -1.03 8.46
N ARG A 76 16.29 -1.55 7.25
CA ARG A 76 17.02 -1.19 6.03
C ARG A 76 16.11 -1.28 4.81
N ALA A 77 16.40 -0.47 3.81
CA ALA A 77 15.76 -0.56 2.51
C ALA A 77 16.03 -1.93 1.85
N THR A 78 14.97 -2.59 1.41
CA THR A 78 15.06 -3.75 0.51
C THR A 78 15.23 -3.23 -0.92
N LEU A 79 16.19 -3.78 -1.65
CA LEU A 79 16.50 -3.39 -3.03
C LEU A 79 15.90 -4.39 -4.04
N PRO A 80 15.57 -3.95 -5.27
CA PRO A 80 15.01 -4.82 -6.30
C PRO A 80 16.01 -5.85 -6.86
N SER A 81 15.45 -6.82 -7.59
CA SER A 81 16.17 -7.77 -8.43
C SER A 81 17.22 -7.07 -9.33
N PRO A 82 18.42 -7.65 -9.54
CA PRO A 82 18.84 -9.02 -9.21
C PRO A 82 19.25 -9.26 -7.75
N LYS A 83 19.14 -8.25 -6.87
CA LYS A 83 19.44 -8.45 -5.44
C LYS A 83 18.28 -9.20 -4.78
N GLN A 84 18.42 -10.51 -4.66
CA GLN A 84 17.44 -11.33 -3.94
C GLN A 84 17.55 -11.10 -2.43
N ALA A 85 16.39 -11.07 -1.75
CA ALA A 85 16.31 -11.15 -0.30
C ALA A 85 15.75 -12.52 0.10
N THR A 86 16.01 -12.96 1.32
CA THR A 86 15.46 -14.19 1.87
C THR A 86 14.49 -13.86 3.00
N LEU A 87 13.26 -14.35 2.90
CA LEU A 87 12.27 -14.33 3.96
C LEU A 87 12.35 -15.63 4.76
N LYS A 88 12.45 -15.52 6.08
CA LYS A 88 12.45 -16.66 6.99
C LYS A 88 11.34 -16.54 8.02
N PHE A 89 10.70 -17.66 8.32
CA PHE A 89 9.71 -17.79 9.38
C PHE A 89 10.16 -18.74 10.47
N ARG A 90 9.73 -18.45 11.69
CA ARG A 90 9.67 -19.43 12.78
C ARG A 90 8.35 -19.27 13.51
N ILE A 91 7.81 -20.36 14.04
CA ILE A 91 6.64 -20.31 14.91
C ILE A 91 7.08 -19.68 16.23
N ALA A 92 6.53 -18.51 16.55
CA ALA A 92 6.79 -17.82 17.82
C ALA A 92 5.83 -18.31 18.91
N SER A 93 4.56 -18.55 18.56
CA SER A 93 3.58 -19.16 19.44
C SER A 93 2.50 -19.90 18.65
N PHE A 94 2.00 -20.99 19.20
CA PHE A 94 0.89 -21.76 18.65
C PHE A 94 -0.17 -21.95 19.74
N SER A 95 -1.42 -21.62 19.46
CA SER A 95 -2.54 -21.76 20.40
C SER A 95 -3.76 -22.36 19.70
N LYS A 96 -4.89 -22.49 20.40
CA LYS A 96 -6.16 -22.88 19.78
C LYS A 96 -6.80 -21.76 18.94
N ALA A 97 -6.52 -20.50 19.27
CA ALA A 97 -7.18 -19.35 18.67
C ALA A 97 -6.38 -18.75 17.50
N PHE A 98 -5.05 -18.76 17.61
CA PHE A 98 -4.16 -18.17 16.62
C PHE A 98 -2.76 -18.79 16.67
N THR A 99 -1.99 -18.59 15.60
CA THR A 99 -0.55 -18.83 15.53
C THR A 99 0.14 -17.52 15.24
N ALA A 100 1.18 -17.19 15.99
CA ALA A 100 2.06 -16.06 15.69
C ALA A 100 3.35 -16.60 15.09
N LEU A 101 3.72 -16.04 13.94
CA LEU A 101 4.99 -16.30 13.26
C LEU A 101 5.90 -15.11 13.45
N HIS A 102 7.15 -15.35 13.83
CA HIS A 102 8.21 -14.37 13.70
C HIS A 102 8.76 -14.45 12.28
N LEU A 103 8.96 -13.29 11.65
CA LEU A 103 9.50 -13.16 10.30
C LEU A 103 10.80 -12.36 10.30
N GLU A 104 11.69 -12.71 9.39
CA GLU A 104 12.90 -11.94 9.07
C GLU A 104 13.11 -11.88 7.57
N VAL A 105 13.44 -10.70 7.06
CA VAL A 105 13.88 -10.50 5.67
C VAL A 105 15.34 -10.09 5.71
N ILE A 106 16.19 -10.88 5.06
CA ILE A 106 17.65 -10.70 5.03
C ILE A 106 18.07 -10.45 3.58
N GLN A 107 18.85 -9.39 3.33
CA GLN A 107 19.43 -9.10 2.02
C GLN A 107 20.91 -8.76 2.17
N ASN A 108 21.78 -9.43 1.41
CA ASN A 108 23.25 -9.29 1.53
C ASN A 108 23.74 -9.47 2.98
N ASP A 109 23.30 -10.54 3.65
CA ASP A 109 23.62 -10.88 5.04
C ASP A 109 23.23 -9.83 6.09
N LYS A 110 22.37 -8.87 5.72
CA LYS A 110 21.87 -7.83 6.62
C LYS A 110 20.38 -8.01 6.83
N LEU A 111 19.97 -7.95 8.09
CA LEU A 111 18.56 -7.87 8.45
C LEU A 111 17.95 -6.56 7.90
N CYS A 112 16.97 -6.69 7.02
CA CYS A 112 16.24 -5.55 6.45
C CYS A 112 14.91 -5.33 7.17
N ILE A 113 14.17 -6.41 7.43
CA ILE A 113 12.85 -6.37 8.07
C ILE A 113 12.77 -7.48 9.10
N ALA A 114 12.14 -7.22 10.24
CA ALA A 114 11.68 -8.29 11.14
C ALA A 114 10.31 -7.92 11.70
N GLY A 115 9.60 -8.91 12.24
CA GLY A 115 8.32 -8.65 12.86
C GLY A 115 7.51 -9.91 13.07
N TYR A 116 6.19 -9.76 13.09
CA TYR A 116 5.28 -10.86 13.35
C TYR A 116 4.08 -10.85 12.41
N VAL A 117 3.68 -12.03 11.95
CA VAL A 117 2.40 -12.26 11.28
C VAL A 117 1.59 -13.22 12.15
N THR A 118 0.38 -12.81 12.50
CA THR A 118 -0.55 -13.61 13.30
C THR A 118 -1.65 -14.15 12.40
N LEU A 119 -1.86 -15.47 12.45
CA LEU A 119 -2.87 -16.16 11.66
C LEU A 119 -3.93 -16.77 12.57
N THR A 120 -5.17 -16.75 12.12
CA THR A 120 -6.33 -17.37 12.78
C THR A 120 -7.22 -18.06 11.75
N ASN A 121 -8.37 -18.56 12.19
CA ASN A 121 -9.46 -18.97 11.33
C ASN A 121 -10.58 -17.92 11.46
N MET A 122 -10.81 -17.12 10.42
CA MET A 122 -11.85 -16.07 10.42
C MET A 122 -13.22 -16.58 9.99
N ALA A 123 -13.33 -17.83 9.51
CA ALA A 123 -14.61 -18.44 9.12
C ALA A 123 -15.58 -18.92 10.23
N PRO A 124 -15.25 -19.04 11.55
CA PRO A 124 -16.16 -19.65 12.53
C PRO A 124 -17.47 -18.88 12.72
N THR A 125 -18.60 -19.59 12.59
CA THR A 125 -19.98 -19.07 12.62
C THR A 125 -20.52 -18.71 14.00
N LYS A 126 -19.75 -18.90 15.08
CA LYS A 126 -20.15 -18.62 16.47
C LYS A 126 -19.23 -17.60 17.14
N GLN A 127 -19.01 -16.46 16.48
CA GLN A 127 -18.25 -15.34 17.04
C GLN A 127 -19.18 -14.16 17.37
N ILE A 128 -18.76 -13.34 18.33
CA ILE A 128 -19.47 -12.12 18.68
C ILE A 128 -19.16 -11.07 17.61
N SER A 129 -20.19 -10.48 17.03
CA SER A 129 -20.08 -9.31 16.17
C SER A 129 -20.99 -8.23 16.72
N VAL A 130 -20.43 -7.07 17.06
CA VAL A 130 -21.16 -5.92 17.59
C VAL A 130 -20.84 -4.72 16.72
N GLN A 131 -21.87 -4.09 16.17
CA GLN A 131 -21.75 -2.78 15.54
C GLN A 131 -21.62 -1.74 16.65
N THR A 132 -20.42 -1.19 16.84
CA THR A 132 -20.12 -0.26 17.94
C THR A 132 -20.70 1.14 17.73
N GLY A 133 -21.27 1.41 16.56
CA GLY A 133 -21.70 2.76 16.14
C GLY A 133 -20.55 3.64 15.68
N TRP A 134 -19.32 3.12 15.61
CA TRP A 134 -18.17 3.85 15.07
C TRP A 134 -18.38 4.20 13.59
N GLN A 135 -18.07 5.44 13.22
CA GLN A 135 -18.11 5.95 11.86
C GLN A 135 -16.95 6.93 11.65
N LEU A 136 -16.55 7.09 10.38
CA LEU A 136 -15.59 8.12 9.98
C LEU A 136 -16.14 9.51 10.32
N THR A 137 -15.35 10.32 11.02
CA THR A 137 -15.71 11.69 11.38
C THR A 137 -14.65 12.66 10.83
N PRO A 138 -15.04 13.66 10.01
CA PRO A 138 -16.38 13.82 9.40
C PRO A 138 -16.68 12.68 8.40
N PRO A 139 -17.95 12.44 8.06
CA PRO A 139 -18.30 11.44 7.05
C PRO A 139 -17.68 11.82 5.69
N PRO A 140 -17.24 10.84 4.87
CA PRO A 140 -16.72 11.13 3.55
C PRO A 140 -17.82 11.68 2.63
N PRO A 141 -17.46 12.41 1.55
CA PRO A 141 -18.43 12.91 0.58
C PRO A 141 -19.26 11.76 -0.04
N PRO A 142 -20.51 12.03 -0.46
CA PRO A 142 -21.33 11.05 -1.16
C PRO A 142 -20.62 10.51 -2.42
N VAL A 143 -20.85 9.23 -2.73
CA VAL A 143 -20.20 8.56 -3.86
C VAL A 143 -21.19 7.68 -4.62
N SER A 144 -21.01 7.61 -5.94
CA SER A 144 -21.56 6.56 -6.80
C SER A 144 -20.38 5.86 -7.47
N LEU A 145 -20.12 4.59 -7.13
CA LEU A 145 -18.98 3.85 -7.68
C LEU A 145 -19.11 3.67 -9.20
N ALA A 146 -20.32 3.44 -9.72
CA ALA A 146 -20.58 3.45 -11.16
C ALA A 146 -20.27 4.83 -11.79
N GLY A 147 -20.52 5.92 -11.06
CA GLY A 147 -20.14 7.27 -11.48
C GLY A 147 -18.63 7.52 -11.43
N LEU A 148 -17.89 6.86 -10.54
CA LEU A 148 -16.42 6.88 -10.55
C LEU A 148 -15.86 6.11 -11.75
N GLU A 149 -16.43 4.94 -12.02
CA GLU A 149 -16.01 4.06 -13.12
C GLU A 149 -16.21 4.69 -14.50
N THR A 150 -17.26 5.49 -14.66
CA THR A 150 -17.61 6.19 -15.90
C THR A 150 -17.13 7.64 -15.95
N ASP A 151 -16.34 8.08 -14.96
CA ASP A 151 -15.88 9.48 -14.80
C ASP A 151 -16.99 10.54 -14.72
N ALA A 152 -18.22 10.13 -14.44
CA ALA A 152 -19.38 11.01 -14.34
C ALA A 152 -19.47 11.79 -13.01
N SER A 153 -18.58 11.51 -12.05
CA SER A 153 -18.61 12.16 -10.75
C SER A 153 -18.17 13.63 -10.80
N SER A 154 -19.01 14.52 -10.28
CA SER A 154 -18.68 15.94 -10.04
C SER A 154 -18.00 16.20 -8.70
N ILE A 155 -17.95 15.20 -7.80
CA ILE A 155 -17.39 15.33 -6.44
C ILE A 155 -15.97 14.77 -6.37
N TRP A 156 -15.72 13.68 -7.10
CA TRP A 156 -14.46 12.93 -7.03
C TRP A 156 -13.68 13.06 -8.34
N SER A 157 -12.36 13.22 -8.24
CA SER A 157 -11.42 13.23 -9.37
C SER A 157 -10.61 11.94 -9.38
N GLY A 158 -10.62 11.22 -10.51
CA GLY A 158 -9.85 9.99 -10.71
C GLY A 158 -8.46 10.29 -11.25
N TYR A 159 -7.43 9.98 -10.48
CA TYR A 159 -6.02 10.15 -10.81
C TYR A 159 -5.30 8.80 -10.85
N LEU A 160 -4.59 8.54 -11.96
CA LEU A 160 -3.67 7.41 -12.09
C LEU A 160 -2.28 7.96 -12.42
N THR A 161 -1.25 7.55 -11.67
CA THR A 161 0.13 7.89 -12.06
C THR A 161 0.47 7.12 -13.34
N PRO A 162 0.88 7.78 -14.44
CA PRO A 162 1.32 7.06 -15.64
C PRO A 162 2.50 6.16 -15.33
N PHE A 163 2.46 4.90 -15.76
CA PHE A 163 3.63 4.03 -15.63
C PHE A 163 4.70 4.42 -16.64
N ASP A 164 5.85 4.85 -16.14
CA ASP A 164 7.07 5.10 -16.91
C ASP A 164 8.26 4.54 -16.12
N ALA A 165 9.21 3.86 -16.78
CA ALA A 165 10.35 3.24 -16.08
C ALA A 165 11.22 4.27 -15.34
N SER A 166 11.24 5.53 -15.81
CA SER A 166 11.99 6.64 -15.22
C SER A 166 11.27 7.30 -14.03
N THR A 167 9.98 7.04 -13.80
CA THR A 167 9.29 7.64 -12.64
C THR A 167 9.85 7.08 -11.33
N LEU A 168 9.93 7.94 -10.32
CA LEU A 168 10.19 7.58 -8.94
C LEU A 168 8.97 6.96 -8.26
N ARG A 169 7.76 7.15 -8.81
CA ARG A 169 6.48 6.77 -8.21
C ARG A 169 5.83 5.57 -8.90
N LYS A 170 6.64 4.59 -9.30
CA LYS A 170 6.17 3.40 -10.04
C LYS A 170 5.06 2.63 -9.30
N PRO A 171 5.13 2.40 -7.97
CA PRO A 171 4.05 1.73 -7.24
C PRO A 171 2.70 2.44 -7.38
N GLN A 172 2.69 3.79 -7.43
CA GLN A 172 1.47 4.58 -7.58
C GLN A 172 0.78 4.41 -8.93
N SER A 173 1.43 3.79 -9.93
CA SER A 173 0.78 3.44 -11.20
C SER A 173 -0.01 2.13 -11.13
N TYR A 174 -0.03 1.45 -9.99
CA TYR A 174 -0.80 0.22 -9.77
C TYR A 174 -2.18 0.51 -9.17
N VAL A 175 -2.41 1.76 -8.76
CA VAL A 175 -3.60 2.21 -8.04
C VAL A 175 -4.13 3.44 -8.77
N ARG A 176 -5.40 3.41 -9.18
CA ARG A 176 -6.12 4.64 -9.50
C ARG A 176 -6.82 5.11 -8.24
N TYR A 177 -6.52 6.36 -7.89
CA TYR A 177 -7.05 7.05 -6.74
C TYR A 177 -8.21 7.93 -7.19
N TYR A 178 -9.31 7.88 -6.46
CA TYR A 178 -10.38 8.86 -6.59
C TYR A 178 -10.42 9.67 -5.31
N VAL A 179 -10.12 10.96 -5.42
CA VAL A 179 -10.04 11.89 -4.29
C VAL A 179 -11.09 12.99 -4.43
N PRO A 180 -11.61 13.57 -3.33
CA PRO A 180 -12.53 14.69 -3.42
C PRO A 180 -11.90 15.89 -4.15
N ILE A 181 -12.61 16.47 -5.12
CA ILE A 181 -12.16 17.68 -5.83
C ILE A 181 -12.02 18.83 -4.83
N GLU A 182 -13.02 18.98 -3.95
CA GLU A 182 -13.02 19.92 -2.86
C GLU A 182 -12.88 19.18 -1.52
N ARG A 183 -12.06 19.72 -0.62
CA ARG A 183 -11.85 19.15 0.72
C ARG A 183 -12.37 20.08 1.79
N ALA A 184 -12.98 19.50 2.81
CA ALA A 184 -13.42 20.24 4.00
C ALA A 184 -12.24 20.68 4.89
N ASN A 185 -11.15 19.91 4.93
CA ASN A 185 -9.90 20.27 5.63
C ASN A 185 -8.73 19.44 5.08
N LYS A 186 -7.53 19.69 5.63
CA LYS A 186 -6.25 19.05 5.24
C LYS A 186 -5.77 17.96 6.22
N HIS A 187 -6.55 17.62 7.25
CA HIS A 187 -6.11 16.73 8.34
C HIS A 187 -6.21 15.24 8.01
N TYR A 188 -6.96 14.90 6.96
CA TYR A 188 -7.09 13.54 6.45
C TYR A 188 -7.17 13.55 4.92
N ILE A 189 -6.91 12.39 4.32
CA ILE A 189 -7.16 12.15 2.89
C ILE A 189 -8.14 10.99 2.75
N ASP A 190 -9.28 11.29 2.15
CA ASP A 190 -10.24 10.30 1.69
C ASP A 190 -9.91 9.89 0.26
N GLN A 191 -9.86 8.59 0.01
CA GLN A 191 -9.59 8.06 -1.33
C GLN A 191 -10.32 6.74 -1.57
N TRP A 192 -11.05 6.67 -2.67
CA TRP A 192 -11.42 5.38 -3.25
C TRP A 192 -10.28 4.88 -4.13
N VAL A 193 -9.98 3.59 -4.07
CA VAL A 193 -8.89 2.98 -4.82
C VAL A 193 -9.35 1.76 -5.61
N THR A 194 -8.92 1.71 -6.88
CA THR A 194 -9.10 0.58 -7.79
C THR A 194 -7.75 0.14 -8.34
N PRO A 195 -7.53 -1.16 -8.57
CA PRO A 195 -6.28 -1.65 -9.12
C PRO A 195 -6.17 -1.32 -10.62
N GLU A 196 -4.96 -0.99 -11.08
CA GLU A 196 -4.69 -0.53 -12.47
C GLU A 196 -3.34 -1.04 -13.03
N TRP A 197 -3.01 -2.31 -12.79
CA TRP A 197 -1.90 -2.95 -13.52
C TRP A 197 -2.42 -3.82 -14.66
N ARG A 198 -1.57 -4.05 -15.65
CA ARG A 198 -1.81 -5.06 -16.67
C ARG A 198 -1.80 -6.45 -16.03
N ASP A 199 -2.97 -7.08 -15.93
CA ASP A 199 -3.12 -8.49 -15.49
C ASP A 199 -3.43 -9.35 -16.72
N ASP A 200 -2.38 -9.79 -17.42
CA ASP A 200 -2.50 -10.66 -18.59
C ASP A 200 -3.07 -12.06 -18.23
N CYS A 201 -3.18 -12.38 -16.93
CA CYS A 201 -3.63 -13.66 -16.42
C CYS A 201 -5.09 -13.63 -15.90
N SER A 202 -5.81 -12.50 -16.03
CA SER A 202 -7.20 -12.37 -15.59
C SER A 202 -8.06 -11.69 -16.66
N PRO A 203 -9.07 -12.37 -17.24
CA PRO A 203 -9.98 -11.74 -18.20
C PRO A 203 -10.88 -10.67 -17.54
N LYS A 204 -10.95 -10.64 -16.21
CA LYS A 204 -11.71 -9.66 -15.42
C LYS A 204 -10.88 -8.43 -15.04
N GLY A 205 -9.59 -8.39 -15.41
CA GLY A 205 -8.65 -7.39 -14.94
C GLY A 205 -8.17 -7.65 -13.51
N PRO A 206 -7.38 -6.71 -12.97
CA PRO A 206 -6.78 -6.83 -11.65
C PRO A 206 -7.82 -6.63 -10.51
N VAL A 207 -7.54 -7.22 -9.35
CA VAL A 207 -8.40 -7.15 -8.15
C VAL A 207 -7.54 -7.03 -6.88
N TRP A 208 -8.10 -6.43 -5.83
CA TRP A 208 -7.54 -6.46 -4.49
C TRP A 208 -7.83 -7.80 -3.81
N THR A 209 -6.83 -8.36 -3.13
CA THR A 209 -6.92 -9.59 -2.34
C THR A 209 -6.43 -9.31 -0.92
N ASN A 210 -6.64 -10.24 0.01
CA ASN A 210 -6.23 -10.05 1.41
C ASN A 210 -4.73 -9.76 1.54
N GLU A 211 -3.91 -10.40 0.70
CA GLU A 211 -2.46 -10.23 0.69
C GLU A 211 -2.06 -8.84 0.21
N THR A 212 -2.78 -8.25 -0.77
CA THR A 212 -2.42 -6.95 -1.35
C THR A 212 -2.84 -5.77 -0.47
N ILE A 213 -3.61 -5.98 0.60
CA ILE A 213 -3.98 -4.91 1.55
C ILE A 213 -2.74 -4.17 2.07
N HIS A 214 -1.66 -4.89 2.40
CA HIS A 214 -0.43 -4.25 2.88
C HIS A 214 0.25 -3.37 1.84
N PHE A 215 0.21 -3.76 0.56
CA PHE A 215 0.69 -2.95 -0.55
C PHE A 215 -0.11 -1.65 -0.68
N ILE A 216 -1.45 -1.75 -0.66
CA ILE A 216 -2.34 -0.58 -0.85
C ILE A 216 -2.16 0.42 0.30
N ILE A 217 -2.09 -0.06 1.54
CA ILE A 217 -1.90 0.76 2.74
C ILE A 217 -0.56 1.49 2.72
N ASP A 218 0.53 0.85 2.29
CA ASP A 218 1.83 1.52 2.15
C ASP A 218 1.91 2.41 0.90
N ASN A 219 0.93 2.31 0.00
CA ASN A 219 0.82 3.10 -1.23
C ASN A 219 -0.26 4.18 -1.19
N ALA A 220 -0.67 4.60 0.01
CA ALA A 220 -1.62 5.69 0.16
C ALA A 220 -1.02 7.05 -0.32
N LEU A 221 -1.86 8.02 -0.66
CA LEU A 221 -1.42 9.33 -1.17
C LEU A 221 -0.67 10.13 -0.09
N PRO A 222 0.35 10.93 -0.45
CA PRO A 222 1.23 11.55 0.53
C PRO A 222 0.54 12.69 1.33
N ILE A 223 -0.08 12.35 2.47
CA ILE A 223 -0.74 13.30 3.39
C ILE A 223 0.21 14.34 4.00
N LEU A 224 1.49 13.99 4.16
CA LEU A 224 2.51 14.88 4.71
C LEU A 224 2.58 16.23 4.00
N ASN A 225 2.35 16.22 2.68
CA ASN A 225 2.46 17.42 1.84
C ASN A 225 1.49 18.50 2.32
N ASP A 226 0.23 18.14 2.59
CA ASP A 226 -0.79 19.09 3.02
C ASP A 226 -0.58 19.63 4.44
N LEU A 227 0.09 18.85 5.29
CA LEU A 227 0.35 19.20 6.69
C LEU A 227 1.56 20.14 6.84
N LEU A 228 2.54 20.04 5.94
CA LEU A 228 3.74 20.87 5.97
C LEU A 228 3.71 22.04 4.96
N ASP A 229 2.85 21.99 3.94
CA ASP A 229 2.63 23.08 2.99
C ASP A 229 1.71 24.18 3.58
N THR A 230 2.26 24.89 4.56
CA THR A 230 1.54 25.93 5.32
C THR A 230 1.21 27.16 4.47
N ASP A 231 2.10 27.54 3.56
CA ASP A 231 1.93 28.69 2.67
C ASP A 231 1.20 28.34 1.35
N GLY A 232 0.92 27.05 1.11
CA GLY A 232 0.26 26.57 -0.11
C GLY A 232 1.14 26.62 -1.37
N GLU A 233 2.45 26.76 -1.20
CA GLU A 233 3.44 26.85 -2.27
C GLU A 233 3.48 25.57 -3.11
N TYR A 234 3.42 24.41 -2.46
CA TYR A 234 3.59 23.12 -3.14
C TYR A 234 2.29 22.61 -3.75
N GLY A 235 1.18 22.76 -3.03
CA GLY A 235 -0.18 22.46 -3.48
C GLY A 235 -0.37 21.04 -4.04
N VAL A 236 0.35 20.05 -3.50
CA VAL A 236 0.47 18.72 -4.15
C VAL A 236 -0.88 18.04 -4.35
N TYR A 237 -1.77 18.10 -3.37
CA TYR A 237 -3.13 17.56 -3.52
C TYR A 237 -3.90 18.24 -4.67
N ASN A 238 -3.83 19.57 -4.77
CA ASN A 238 -4.49 20.32 -5.84
C ASN A 238 -3.90 19.96 -7.21
N LYS A 239 -2.58 19.71 -7.28
CA LYS A 239 -1.93 19.19 -8.49
C LYS A 239 -2.44 17.80 -8.86
N ILE A 240 -2.63 16.90 -7.90
CA ILE A 240 -3.24 15.57 -8.11
C ILE A 240 -4.68 15.71 -8.62
N VAL A 241 -5.50 16.58 -8.02
CA VAL A 241 -6.88 16.84 -8.48
C VAL A 241 -6.88 17.36 -9.92
N LYS A 242 -6.05 18.37 -10.21
CA LYS A 242 -5.89 18.93 -11.55
C LYS A 242 -5.44 17.87 -12.56
N ALA A 243 -4.52 17.00 -12.16
CA ALA A 243 -4.08 15.87 -12.95
C ALA A 243 -5.25 14.96 -13.32
N GLY A 244 -6.01 14.50 -12.33
CA GLY A 244 -7.15 13.62 -12.55
C GLY A 244 -8.22 14.24 -13.46
N LEU A 245 -8.46 15.56 -13.33
CA LEU A 245 -9.38 16.29 -14.21
C LEU A 245 -8.87 16.39 -15.65
N LEU A 246 -7.57 16.60 -15.86
CA LEU A 246 -6.96 16.57 -17.20
C LEU A 246 -7.02 15.18 -17.81
N GLN A 247 -6.76 14.14 -17.03
CA GLN A 247 -6.87 12.75 -17.48
C GLN A 247 -8.33 12.42 -17.85
N ARG A 248 -9.30 12.86 -17.05
CA ARG A 248 -10.72 12.75 -17.38
C ARG A 248 -11.06 13.42 -18.70
N GLN A 249 -10.61 14.66 -18.90
CA GLN A 249 -10.87 15.38 -20.15
C GLN A 249 -10.27 14.64 -21.35
N ALA A 250 -9.05 14.10 -21.23
CA ALA A 250 -8.43 13.29 -22.27
C ALA A 250 -9.28 12.05 -22.61
N ARG A 251 -9.79 11.32 -21.60
CA ARG A 251 -10.67 10.16 -21.80
C ARG A 251 -11.97 10.54 -22.52
N LEU A 252 -12.61 11.65 -22.13
CA LEU A 252 -13.83 12.16 -22.78
C LEU A 252 -13.61 12.55 -24.25
N GLU A 253 -12.40 13.02 -24.59
CA GLU A 253 -11.99 13.34 -25.95
C GLU A 253 -11.48 12.12 -26.75
N GLY A 254 -11.49 10.92 -26.16
CA GLY A 254 -10.98 9.70 -26.78
C GLY A 254 -9.44 9.68 -26.93
N LYS A 255 -8.72 10.44 -26.11
CA LYS A 255 -7.25 10.53 -26.10
C LYS A 255 -6.66 9.63 -25.01
N ASP A 256 -5.38 9.31 -25.14
CA ASP A 256 -4.60 8.61 -24.11
C ASP A 256 -4.52 9.49 -22.84
N ASP A 257 -4.91 8.92 -21.71
CA ASP A 257 -4.97 9.59 -20.41
C ASP A 257 -3.72 9.38 -19.56
N ARG A 258 -2.71 8.66 -20.08
CA ARG A 258 -1.39 8.51 -19.47
C ARG A 258 -0.55 9.76 -19.71
N LEU A 259 -1.03 10.89 -19.17
CA LEU A 259 -0.42 12.19 -19.33
C LEU A 259 0.86 12.29 -18.49
N TRP A 260 2.03 12.15 -19.14
CA TRP A 260 3.35 12.37 -18.55
C TRP A 260 4.00 13.65 -19.10
N GLY A 261 4.57 14.48 -18.22
CA GLY A 261 5.05 15.83 -18.57
C GLY A 261 3.99 16.93 -18.40
N GLY A 262 4.32 18.19 -18.74
CA GLY A 262 3.35 19.30 -18.78
C GLY A 262 2.66 19.63 -17.43
N GLY A 263 3.34 19.48 -16.30
CA GLY A 263 2.78 19.74 -14.97
C GLY A 263 2.43 18.48 -14.14
N LEU A 264 2.66 17.28 -14.69
CA LEU A 264 2.32 15.98 -14.05
C LEU A 264 3.51 15.03 -13.86
N ALA A 265 4.73 15.50 -14.11
CA ALA A 265 5.95 14.73 -13.89
C ALA A 265 6.35 14.70 -12.41
N ASP A 266 7.29 13.83 -12.06
CA ASP A 266 7.78 13.74 -10.67
C ASP A 266 8.34 15.06 -10.15
N SER A 267 8.99 15.85 -11.00
CA SER A 267 9.52 17.18 -10.65
C SER A 267 8.43 18.13 -10.12
N GLU A 268 7.21 17.99 -10.61
CA GLU A 268 6.07 18.85 -10.27
C GLU A 268 5.42 18.46 -8.94
N LEU A 269 5.62 17.21 -8.54
CA LEU A 269 5.14 16.62 -7.30
C LEU A 269 6.27 16.45 -6.28
N LEU A 270 7.44 17.06 -6.52
CA LEU A 270 8.52 17.12 -5.55
C LEU A 270 8.04 17.88 -4.31
N PHE A 271 8.36 17.30 -3.17
CA PHE A 271 8.15 17.90 -1.87
C PHE A 271 9.48 17.87 -1.09
N PRO A 272 9.86 18.94 -0.36
CA PRO A 272 11.14 18.99 0.34
C PRO A 272 11.27 17.97 1.47
N TRP A 273 10.17 17.32 1.86
CA TRP A 273 10.16 16.29 2.89
C TRP A 273 9.67 14.95 2.32
N ILE A 274 10.24 13.87 2.83
CA ILE A 274 9.79 12.50 2.55
C ILE A 274 9.42 11.79 3.85
N ILE A 275 8.53 10.82 3.73
CA ILE A 275 8.19 9.90 4.80
C ILE A 275 9.10 8.68 4.68
N SER A 276 9.77 8.32 5.78
CA SER A 276 10.41 7.02 5.94
C SER A 276 9.64 6.21 6.97
N THR A 277 8.96 5.15 6.53
CA THR A 277 8.25 4.23 7.41
C THR A 277 9.26 3.41 8.22
N VAL A 278 9.16 3.50 9.54
CA VAL A 278 9.99 2.78 10.52
C VAL A 278 9.34 1.45 10.86
N SER A 279 8.02 1.43 11.06
CA SER A 279 7.26 0.20 11.27
C SER A 279 5.82 0.36 10.81
N THR A 280 5.17 -0.73 10.43
CA THR A 280 3.72 -0.80 10.24
C THR A 280 3.11 -1.86 11.15
N SER A 281 1.87 -1.61 11.58
CA SER A 281 1.02 -2.57 12.29
C SER A 281 -0.35 -2.57 11.63
N THR A 282 -0.66 -3.63 10.89
CA THR A 282 -1.94 -3.80 10.20
C THR A 282 -2.77 -4.88 10.88
N GLU A 283 -4.05 -4.61 11.08
CA GLU A 283 -5.05 -5.57 11.57
C GLU A 283 -6.15 -5.75 10.53
N LEU A 284 -6.40 -6.99 10.11
CA LEU A 284 -7.52 -7.33 9.25
C LEU A 284 -8.73 -7.66 10.13
N LYS A 285 -9.80 -6.89 9.95
CA LYS A 285 -11.08 -7.09 10.64
C LYS A 285 -12.03 -7.99 9.85
N ARG A 286 -11.81 -8.08 8.54
CA ARG A 286 -12.65 -8.84 7.62
C ARG A 286 -11.82 -9.31 6.43
N LEU A 287 -12.12 -10.51 5.94
CA LEU A 287 -11.58 -11.01 4.68
C LEU A 287 -12.30 -10.39 3.50
N LEU A 288 -11.53 -9.99 2.49
CA LEU A 288 -12.06 -9.71 1.16
C LEU A 288 -12.62 -11.00 0.52
N PRO A 289 -13.56 -10.88 -0.43
CA PRO A 289 -14.04 -12.02 -1.21
C PRO A 289 -12.89 -12.82 -1.83
N LYS A 290 -13.08 -14.14 -2.00
CA LYS A 290 -12.01 -15.01 -2.52
C LYS A 290 -11.60 -14.66 -3.94
N GLU A 291 -12.56 -14.19 -4.73
CA GLU A 291 -12.39 -13.65 -6.07
C GLU A 291 -11.74 -12.27 -6.11
N GLY A 292 -11.48 -11.67 -4.95
CA GLY A 292 -11.00 -10.31 -4.79
C GLY A 292 -12.11 -9.26 -4.91
N CYS A 293 -11.74 -7.99 -4.75
CA CYS A 293 -12.66 -6.86 -4.96
C CYS A 293 -12.00 -5.76 -5.78
N LYS A 294 -12.81 -4.94 -6.45
CA LYS A 294 -12.33 -3.81 -7.25
C LYS A 294 -12.14 -2.56 -6.41
N TRP A 295 -13.08 -2.29 -5.51
CA TRP A 295 -13.15 -1.04 -4.78
C TRP A 295 -12.81 -1.23 -3.31
N LEU A 296 -11.91 -0.36 -2.83
CA LEU A 296 -11.72 -0.12 -1.41
C LEU A 296 -11.74 1.39 -1.17
N PHE A 297 -12.21 1.79 -0.01
CA PHE A 297 -12.06 3.14 0.49
C PHE A 297 -10.95 3.19 1.53
N MET A 298 -10.12 4.22 1.49
CA MET A 298 -9.13 4.50 2.52
C MET A 298 -9.31 5.91 3.09
N ARG A 299 -9.15 6.04 4.41
CA ARG A 299 -8.87 7.32 5.06
C ARG A 299 -7.50 7.26 5.70
N GLU A 300 -6.65 8.21 5.33
CA GLU A 300 -5.38 8.48 6.01
C GLU A 300 -5.56 9.61 7.02
N THR A 301 -4.98 9.49 8.20
CA THR A 301 -4.99 10.54 9.22
C THR A 301 -3.64 10.60 9.93
N VAL A 302 -3.15 11.81 10.19
CA VAL A 302 -1.97 12.06 11.04
C VAL A 302 -2.45 12.78 12.29
N LYS A 303 -2.17 12.23 13.47
CA LYS A 303 -2.55 12.88 14.74
C LYS A 303 -1.54 13.97 15.10
N ALA A 304 -0.25 13.71 14.93
CA ALA A 304 0.79 14.69 15.22
C ALA A 304 2.10 14.44 14.46
N ILE A 305 2.82 15.54 14.23
CA ILE A 305 4.23 15.52 13.84
C ILE A 305 5.03 16.23 14.92
N ILE A 306 5.85 15.50 15.66
CA ILE A 306 6.62 16.04 16.81
C ILE A 306 8.08 15.62 16.66
N ASP A 307 8.97 16.60 16.50
CA ASP A 307 10.42 16.39 16.30
C ASP A 307 10.72 15.41 15.16
N SER A 308 10.09 15.62 14.00
CA SER A 308 10.19 14.74 12.82
C SER A 308 9.67 13.31 13.02
N ARG A 309 9.01 13.00 14.13
CA ARG A 309 8.26 11.75 14.32
C ARG A 309 6.81 11.99 13.94
N MET A 310 6.28 11.14 13.08
CA MET A 310 4.92 11.23 12.59
C MET A 310 4.22 9.89 12.80
N ASP A 311 2.98 9.93 13.28
CA ASP A 311 2.06 8.79 13.17
C ASP A 311 1.30 8.88 11.84
N LEU A 312 0.99 7.73 11.25
CA LEU A 312 0.05 7.65 10.13
C LEU A 312 -0.93 6.51 10.39
N GLU A 313 -2.20 6.88 10.52
CA GLU A 313 -3.32 5.95 10.62
C GLU A 313 -3.98 5.79 9.26
N ILE A 314 -4.25 4.54 8.89
CA ILE A 314 -4.98 4.20 7.66
C ILE A 314 -6.14 3.28 8.03
N VAL A 315 -7.35 3.72 7.72
CA VAL A 315 -8.56 2.91 7.80
C VAL A 315 -8.91 2.45 6.40
N VAL A 316 -9.18 1.16 6.21
CA VAL A 316 -9.63 0.57 4.95
C VAL A 316 -11.06 0.03 5.11
N LEU A 317 -11.96 0.46 4.22
CA LEU A 317 -13.36 0.02 4.15
C LEU A 317 -13.67 -0.60 2.79
N ASP A 318 -14.68 -1.46 2.73
CA ASP A 318 -15.21 -2.01 1.47
C ASP A 318 -16.20 -1.05 0.78
N GLU A 319 -16.75 -1.47 -0.36
CA GLU A 319 -17.75 -0.70 -1.13
C GLU A 319 -19.03 -0.36 -0.36
N LYS A 320 -19.31 -1.07 0.74
CA LYS A 320 -20.45 -0.82 1.63
C LYS A 320 -20.06 0.03 2.83
N MET A 321 -18.84 0.56 2.83
CA MET A 321 -18.24 1.33 3.92
C MET A 321 -18.10 0.54 5.22
N GLU A 322 -17.97 -0.79 5.12
CA GLU A 322 -17.74 -1.64 6.27
C GLU A 322 -16.24 -1.86 6.51
N LEU A 323 -15.84 -1.98 7.78
CA LEU A 323 -14.43 -2.04 8.18
C LEU A 323 -13.74 -3.33 7.69
N VAL A 324 -12.69 -3.15 6.88
CA VAL A 324 -11.85 -4.24 6.36
C VAL A 324 -10.55 -4.35 7.13
N ALA A 325 -9.83 -3.24 7.28
CA ALA A 325 -8.55 -3.21 7.97
C ALA A 325 -8.27 -1.86 8.62
N ILE A 326 -7.39 -1.88 9.63
CA ILE A 326 -6.77 -0.68 10.19
C ILE A 326 -5.26 -0.85 10.17
N SER A 327 -4.52 0.23 9.96
CA SER A 327 -3.07 0.25 10.02
C SER A 327 -2.57 1.48 10.78
N GLN A 328 -1.52 1.30 11.56
CA GLN A 328 -0.73 2.37 12.16
C GLN A 328 0.70 2.27 11.67
N HIS A 329 1.25 3.37 11.19
CA HIS A 329 2.65 3.47 10.80
C HIS A 329 3.37 4.41 11.76
N VAL A 330 4.57 4.00 12.16
CA VAL A 330 5.54 4.90 12.78
C VAL A 330 6.42 5.42 11.67
N CYS A 331 6.45 6.73 11.50
CA CYS A 331 7.13 7.38 10.40
C CYS A 331 8.16 8.40 10.90
N GLN A 332 9.26 8.52 10.16
CA GLN A 332 10.18 9.63 10.27
C GLN A 332 10.02 10.58 9.09
N VAL A 333 9.89 11.87 9.37
CA VAL A 333 9.83 12.93 8.37
C VAL A 333 11.25 13.44 8.11
N ILE A 334 11.73 13.27 6.89
CA ILE A 334 13.11 13.60 6.50
C ILE A 334 13.09 14.71 5.47
N HIS A 335 13.80 15.81 5.73
CA HIS A 335 14.00 16.86 4.74
C HIS A 335 15.07 16.44 3.73
N VAL A 336 14.72 16.39 2.45
CA VAL A 336 15.53 15.86 1.34
C VAL A 336 16.83 16.66 1.14
N ASN A 337 16.84 17.97 1.46
CA ASN A 337 18.06 18.80 1.39
C ASN A 337 18.94 18.72 2.66
N ARG A 338 18.56 17.93 3.67
CA ARG A 338 19.40 17.69 4.86
C ARG A 338 20.28 16.45 4.62
N LYS A 339 21.28 16.58 3.73
CA LYS A 339 22.69 16.13 3.93
C LYS A 339 23.49 15.98 2.63
N ARG A 340 24.39 16.95 2.41
CA ARG A 340 25.81 16.65 2.12
C ARG A 340 26.68 16.67 3.39
N THR A 341 26.09 16.81 4.58
CA THR A 341 26.80 16.99 5.86
C THR A 341 26.18 16.14 6.98
N SER A 342 26.38 14.82 6.91
CA SER A 342 26.87 14.00 8.03
C SER A 342 27.01 12.54 7.56
N LYS A 343 28.02 12.26 6.74
CA LYS A 343 28.76 11.01 6.88
C LYS A 343 29.94 11.33 7.79
N ALA A 344 29.66 11.44 9.08
CA ALA A 344 30.64 11.40 10.15
C ALA A 344 29.84 11.01 11.39
N ASN A 345 30.12 9.80 11.89
CA ASN A 345 29.71 9.26 13.17
C ASN A 345 28.26 8.77 13.28
N LEU A 346 28.06 7.51 12.88
CA LEU A 346 27.49 6.44 13.73
C LEU A 346 27.95 5.10 13.19
#